data_AF-A0A445DDX0-F1
#
_entry.id   AF-A0A445DDX0-F1
#
_cell.length_a   1.000
_cell.length_b   1.000
_cell.length_c   1.000
_cell.angle_alpha   90.00
_cell.angle_beta   90.00
_cell.angle_gamma   90.00
#
_symmetry.space_group_name_H-M   'P 1'
#
loop_
_entity.id
_entity.type
_entity.pdbx_description
1 polymer ?
#
loop_
_entity_poly.entity_id
_entity_poly.type
_entity_poly.pdbx_seq_one_letter_code
_entity_poly.pdbx_strand_id
1 'polypeptide(L)'
;MAAGNPELLFREALRELFIRRNENVGIQMLNSASSRGHAAAKYALSMMLMLRMDDNVEKQKGLELYRELDAAGLLAGSNARCFSILTVSWPGEVQMPRIEEQHTVCASPRCSTRGHMPLLYDYRRRAAERNSVHAFGRAAHIPCIQCRADYDLQAFVNLP
;
A
#
# COMPACT_ATOMS: atom_id res chain seq x y z
N MET A 1 -15.36 2.43 24.06
CA MET A 1 -15.37 1.34 23.06
C MET A 1 -15.30 1.94 21.65
N ALA A 2 -14.17 1.79 20.96
CA ALA A 2 -13.98 2.25 19.57
C ALA A 2 -14.73 1.37 18.53
N ALA A 3 -15.58 0.44 18.98
CA ALA A 3 -16.12 -0.65 18.18
C ALA A 3 -17.13 -0.23 17.10
N GLY A 4 -17.44 1.07 16.95
CA GLY A 4 -18.37 1.60 15.94
C GLY A 4 -17.72 2.41 14.82
N ASN A 5 -16.69 3.21 15.11
CA ASN A 5 -16.15 4.17 14.15
C ASN A 5 -15.01 3.56 13.32
N PRO A 6 -15.19 3.37 12.00
CA PRO A 6 -14.18 2.75 11.15
C PRO A 6 -12.89 3.59 11.01
N GLU A 7 -12.95 4.92 11.14
CA GLU A 7 -11.76 5.79 11.12
C GLU A 7 -10.90 5.59 12.39
N LEU A 8 -11.53 5.43 13.56
CA LEU A 8 -10.79 5.16 14.80
C LEU A 8 -10.12 3.79 14.75
N LEU A 9 -10.84 2.78 14.25
CA LEU A 9 -10.27 1.45 14.03
C LEU A 9 -9.10 1.49 13.05
N PHE A 10 -9.23 2.23 11.96
CA PHE A 10 -8.16 2.40 10.97
C PHE A 10 -6.91 3.04 11.58
N ARG A 11 -7.04 4.15 12.31
CA ARG A 11 -5.89 4.81 12.94
C ARG A 11 -5.20 3.90 13.96
N GLU A 12 -5.98 3.20 14.78
CA GLU A 12 -5.41 2.29 15.77
C GLU A 12 -4.72 1.11 15.08
N ALA A 13 -5.29 0.59 13.99
CA ALA A 13 -4.66 -0.46 13.19
C ALA A 13 -3.28 -0.03 12.65
N LEU A 14 -3.15 1.21 12.17
CA LEU A 14 -1.87 1.74 11.69
C LEU A 14 -0.84 1.83 12.84
N ARG A 15 -1.25 2.21 14.05
CA ARG A 15 -0.36 2.20 15.23
C ARG A 15 0.07 0.79 15.61
N GLU A 16 -0.85 -0.17 15.60
CA GLU A 16 -0.54 -1.57 15.86
C GLU A 16 0.47 -2.10 14.85
N LEU A 17 0.30 -1.80 13.56
CA LEU A 17 1.21 -2.26 12.50
C LEU A 17 2.58 -1.60 12.58
N PHE A 18 2.62 -0.27 12.55
CA PHE A 18 3.86 0.44 12.22
C PHE A 18 4.57 1.06 13.44
N ILE A 19 3.94 1.08 14.61
CA ILE A 19 4.58 1.59 15.84
C ILE A 19 4.80 0.44 16.82
N ARG A 20 3.73 -0.31 17.13
CA ARG A 20 3.76 -1.39 18.13
C ARG A 20 4.22 -2.74 17.56
N ARG A 21 4.20 -2.89 16.24
CA ARG A 21 4.58 -4.12 15.50
C ARG A 21 3.75 -5.35 15.86
N ASN A 22 2.46 -5.14 16.14
CA ASN A 22 1.46 -6.18 16.37
C ASN A 22 0.69 -6.46 15.07
N GLU A 23 1.34 -7.11 14.11
CA GLU A 23 0.80 -7.31 12.76
C GLU A 23 -0.57 -7.97 12.72
N ASN A 24 -0.75 -9.05 13.50
CA ASN A 24 -2.01 -9.80 13.53
C ASN A 24 -3.18 -8.94 14.03
N VAL A 25 -2.96 -8.16 15.08
CA VAL A 25 -3.97 -7.25 15.64
C VAL A 25 -4.29 -6.14 14.64
N GLY A 26 -3.25 -5.53 14.07
CA GLY A 26 -3.40 -4.47 13.07
C GLY A 26 -4.17 -4.93 11.83
N ILE A 27 -3.85 -6.11 11.28
CA ILE A 27 -4.55 -6.66 10.11
C ILE A 27 -6.01 -7.00 10.43
N GLN A 28 -6.31 -7.55 11.61
CA GLN A 28 -7.69 -7.77 12.04
C GLN A 28 -8.47 -6.46 12.15
N MET A 29 -7.86 -5.41 12.70
CA MET A 29 -8.49 -4.08 12.79
C MET A 29 -8.70 -3.45 11.41
N LEU A 30 -7.72 -3.53 10.50
CA LEU A 30 -7.86 -3.07 9.11
C LEU A 30 -8.99 -3.81 8.39
N ASN A 31 -9.09 -5.12 8.57
CA ASN A 31 -10.17 -5.93 7.99
C ASN A 31 -11.55 -5.50 8.53
N SER A 32 -11.66 -5.25 9.83
CA SER A 32 -12.88 -4.74 10.46
C SER A 32 -13.27 -3.34 9.98
N ALA A 33 -12.31 -2.43 9.79
CA ALA A 33 -12.58 -1.10 9.24
C ALA A 33 -12.95 -1.18 7.74
N SER A 34 -12.25 -2.02 6.97
CA SER A 34 -12.52 -2.27 5.54
C SER A 34 -13.92 -2.83 5.30
N SER A 35 -14.35 -3.82 6.08
CA SER A 35 -15.69 -4.43 5.96
C SER A 35 -16.82 -3.45 6.28
N ARG A 36 -16.51 -2.34 6.96
CA ARG A 36 -17.43 -1.21 7.24
C ARG A 36 -17.33 -0.07 6.21
N GLY A 37 -16.64 -0.31 5.09
CA GLY A 37 -16.55 0.64 3.98
C GLY A 37 -15.38 1.63 4.05
N HIS A 38 -14.43 1.46 4.98
CA HIS A 38 -13.29 2.38 5.08
C HIS A 38 -12.25 2.14 3.98
N ALA A 39 -12.29 2.95 2.91
CA ALA A 39 -11.47 2.77 1.72
C ALA A 39 -9.94 2.79 2.02
N ALA A 40 -9.48 3.69 2.88
CA ALA A 40 -8.05 3.73 3.25
C ALA A 40 -7.63 2.52 4.09
N ALA A 41 -8.55 1.93 4.86
CA ALA A 41 -8.25 0.69 5.60
C ALA A 41 -8.18 -0.49 4.65
N LYS A 42 -9.08 -0.56 3.66
CA LYS A 42 -9.01 -1.53 2.56
C LYS A 42 -7.68 -1.41 1.80
N TYR A 43 -7.22 -0.19 1.54
CA TYR A 43 -5.94 0.05 0.87
C TYR A 43 -4.76 -0.44 1.72
N ALA A 44 -4.66 -0.01 2.98
CA ALA A 44 -3.60 -0.47 3.88
C ALA A 44 -3.62 -2.01 4.03
N LEU A 45 -4.81 -2.62 4.11
CA LEU A 45 -4.96 -4.07 4.17
C LEU A 45 -4.43 -4.73 2.90
N SER A 46 -4.76 -4.18 1.73
CA SER A 46 -4.25 -4.71 0.45
C SER A 46 -2.72 -4.71 0.40
N MET A 47 -2.08 -3.63 0.85
CA MET A 47 -0.62 -3.51 0.90
C MET A 47 -0.02 -4.53 1.87
N MET A 48 -0.56 -4.63 3.09
CA MET A 48 -0.05 -5.56 4.11
C MET A 48 -0.20 -7.03 3.68
N LEU A 49 -1.31 -7.40 3.05
CA LEU A 49 -1.50 -8.76 2.55
C LEU A 49 -0.58 -9.08 1.36
N MET A 50 -0.37 -8.11 0.46
CA MET A 50 0.55 -8.32 -0.66
C MET A 50 1.99 -8.48 -0.19
N LEU A 51 2.42 -7.80 0.88
CA LEU A 51 3.76 -7.91 1.45
C LEU A 51 4.10 -9.30 2.04
N ARG A 52 3.10 -10.09 2.45
CA ARG A 52 3.31 -11.40 3.10
C ARG A 52 3.87 -12.39 2.11
N MET A 53 5.14 -12.78 2.24
CA MET A 53 5.86 -13.58 1.24
C MET A 53 5.35 -15.02 1.10
N ASP A 54 4.95 -15.64 2.21
CA ASP A 54 4.75 -17.10 2.31
C ASP A 54 3.33 -17.56 1.95
N ASP A 55 2.38 -16.63 1.80
CA ASP A 55 0.96 -16.96 1.62
C ASP A 55 0.42 -16.38 0.29
N ASN A 56 0.41 -17.22 -0.74
CA ASN A 56 -0.16 -16.86 -2.05
C ASN A 56 -1.66 -16.57 -2.00
N VAL A 57 -2.41 -17.16 -1.06
CA VAL A 57 -3.86 -16.92 -0.92
C VAL A 57 -4.09 -15.52 -0.38
N GLU A 58 -3.33 -15.13 0.64
CA GLU A 58 -3.41 -13.78 1.19
C GLU A 58 -2.89 -12.71 0.22
N LYS A 59 -1.80 -12.97 -0.51
CA LYS A 59 -1.34 -12.07 -1.58
C LYS A 59 -2.43 -11.84 -2.62
N GLN A 60 -3.08 -12.92 -3.06
CA GLN A 60 -4.15 -12.85 -4.06
C GLN A 60 -5.35 -12.06 -3.53
N LYS A 61 -5.74 -12.28 -2.26
CA LYS A 61 -6.77 -11.48 -1.58
C LYS A 61 -6.38 -10.00 -1.50
N GLY A 62 -5.12 -9.69 -1.20
CA GLY A 62 -4.61 -8.32 -1.20
C GLY A 62 -4.78 -7.66 -2.57
N LEU A 63 -4.42 -8.37 -3.64
CA LEU A 63 -4.59 -7.89 -5.01
C LEU A 63 -6.06 -7.69 -5.40
N GLU A 64 -6.97 -8.53 -4.92
CA GLU A 64 -8.42 -8.36 -5.16
C GLU A 64 -8.96 -7.09 -4.51
N LEU A 65 -8.62 -6.85 -3.24
CA LEU A 65 -8.98 -5.61 -2.54
C LEU A 65 -8.42 -4.37 -3.26
N TYR A 66 -7.20 -4.47 -3.78
CA TYR A 66 -6.57 -3.41 -4.57
C TYR A 66 -7.34 -3.15 -5.87
N ARG A 67 -7.74 -4.20 -6.60
CA ARG A 67 -8.55 -4.08 -7.82
C ARG A 67 -9.91 -3.44 -7.57
N GLU A 68 -10.57 -3.78 -6.46
CA GLU A 68 -11.83 -3.13 -6.07
C GLU A 68 -11.66 -1.63 -5.87
N LEU A 69 -10.56 -1.21 -5.22
CA LEU A 69 -10.26 0.21 -5.02
C LEU A 69 -9.93 0.93 -6.34
N ASP A 70 -9.21 0.26 -7.25
CA ASP A 70 -8.89 0.80 -8.58
C ASP A 70 -10.18 1.01 -9.39
N ALA A 71 -11.04 -0.01 -9.43
CA ALA A 71 -12.32 0.03 -10.14
C ALA A 71 -13.26 1.12 -9.58
N ALA A 72 -13.22 1.37 -8.26
CA ALA A 72 -13.97 2.45 -7.63
C ALA A 72 -13.31 3.83 -7.76
N GLY A 73 -12.11 3.94 -8.34
CA GLY A 73 -11.35 5.19 -8.43
C GLY A 73 -10.85 5.73 -7.09
N LEU A 74 -10.78 4.87 -6.05
CA LEU A 74 -10.49 5.28 -4.67
C LEU A 74 -9.01 5.14 -4.28
N LEU A 75 -8.17 4.47 -5.09
CA LEU A 75 -6.75 4.26 -4.77
C LEU A 75 -6.01 5.56 -4.41
N ALA A 76 -6.18 6.58 -5.24
CA ALA A 76 -5.51 7.86 -5.07
C ALA A 76 -5.81 8.53 -3.72
N GLY A 77 -7.08 8.56 -3.34
CA GLY A 77 -7.53 9.16 -2.07
C GLY A 77 -7.15 8.30 -0.87
N SER A 78 -7.30 6.98 -0.98
CA SER A 78 -6.94 6.03 0.06
C SER A 78 -5.44 6.03 0.38
N ASN A 79 -4.59 6.08 -0.64
CA ASN A 79 -3.15 6.22 -0.49
C ASN A 79 -2.80 7.54 0.20
N ALA A 80 -3.32 8.67 -0.30
CA ALA A 80 -3.07 9.98 0.29
C ALA A 80 -3.50 10.05 1.77
N ARG A 81 -4.61 9.39 2.14
CA ARG A 81 -5.07 9.29 3.52
C ARG A 81 -4.12 8.48 4.40
N CYS A 82 -3.62 7.34 3.92
CA CYS A 82 -2.61 6.56 4.63
C CYS A 82 -1.33 7.36 4.83
N PHE A 83 -0.82 7.97 3.76
CA PHE A 83 0.36 8.84 3.79
C PHE A 83 0.22 9.95 4.82
N SER A 84 -0.90 10.69 4.79
CA SER A 84 -1.14 11.79 5.72
C SER A 84 -1.10 11.35 7.18
N ILE A 85 -1.65 10.18 7.53
CA ILE A 85 -1.63 9.71 8.91
C ILE A 85 -0.23 9.25 9.30
N LEU A 86 0.40 8.40 8.49
CA LEU A 86 1.71 7.83 8.81
C LEU A 86 2.80 8.91 8.91
N THR A 87 2.81 9.88 8.01
CA THR A 87 3.88 10.90 7.94
C THR A 87 3.63 12.12 8.81
N VAL A 88 2.38 12.61 8.88
CA VAL A 88 2.08 13.87 9.59
C VAL A 88 1.76 13.61 11.07
N SER A 89 1.13 12.48 11.40
CA SER A 89 0.69 12.24 12.78
C SER A 89 1.76 11.67 13.68
N TRP A 90 2.74 10.93 13.13
CA TRP A 90 3.75 10.18 13.90
C TRP A 90 5.17 10.29 13.28
N PRO A 91 5.70 11.50 13.10
CA PRO A 91 6.98 11.68 12.43
C PRO A 91 8.11 10.97 13.18
N GLY A 92 8.80 10.03 12.51
CA GLY A 92 9.95 9.31 13.05
C GLY A 92 9.61 8.14 14.00
N GLU A 93 8.34 7.87 14.28
CA GLU A 93 7.90 6.71 15.08
C GLU A 93 7.52 5.51 14.21
N VAL A 94 7.17 5.76 12.95
CA VAL A 94 6.70 4.76 11.99
C VAL A 94 7.85 3.88 11.53
N GLN A 95 7.67 2.57 11.66
CA GLN A 95 8.56 1.53 11.15
C GLN A 95 7.87 0.82 9.99
N MET A 96 8.21 1.19 8.76
CA MET A 96 7.64 0.55 7.58
C MET A 96 8.23 -0.86 7.34
N PRO A 97 7.40 -1.82 6.89
CA PRO A 97 7.87 -3.14 6.50
C PRO A 97 8.81 -3.04 5.30
N ARG A 98 9.70 -4.01 5.14
CA ARG A 98 10.65 -4.04 4.01
C ARG A 98 10.12 -4.93 2.90
N ILE A 99 10.36 -4.52 1.66
CA ILE A 99 10.20 -5.37 0.48
C ILE A 99 11.52 -6.14 0.26
N GLU A 100 11.44 -7.46 0.17
CA GLU A 100 12.58 -8.28 -0.27
C GLU A 100 12.83 -8.12 -1.78
N GLU A 101 14.09 -8.26 -2.22
CA GLU A 101 14.50 -8.02 -3.62
C GLU A 101 13.70 -8.84 -4.66
N GLN A 102 13.15 -9.99 -4.28
CA GLN A 102 12.41 -10.90 -5.15
C GLN A 102 10.89 -10.71 -5.10
N HIS A 103 10.39 -9.74 -4.32
CA HIS A 103 8.97 -9.53 -4.16
C HIS A 103 8.34 -9.00 -5.46
N THR A 104 7.46 -9.80 -6.06
CA THR A 104 6.68 -9.41 -7.23
C THR A 104 5.24 -9.93 -7.11
N VAL A 105 4.28 -9.01 -7.17
CA VAL A 105 2.85 -9.28 -7.26
C VAL A 105 2.49 -9.70 -8.69
N CYS A 106 3.14 -9.10 -9.70
CA CYS A 106 2.91 -9.52 -11.08
C CYS A 106 3.51 -10.90 -11.37
N ALA A 107 2.63 -11.90 -11.52
CA ALA A 107 3.01 -13.27 -11.84
C ALA A 107 3.13 -13.55 -13.34
N SER A 108 2.67 -12.64 -14.21
CA SER A 108 2.64 -12.88 -15.66
C SER A 108 4.04 -12.84 -16.28
N PRO A 109 4.56 -13.96 -16.82
CA PRO A 109 5.89 -13.99 -17.43
C PRO A 109 5.95 -13.19 -18.75
N ARG A 110 4.80 -12.87 -19.34
CA ARG A 110 4.69 -12.10 -20.59
C ARG A 110 4.51 -10.60 -20.36
N CYS A 111 4.39 -10.16 -19.11
CA CYS A 111 4.23 -8.75 -18.81
C CYS A 111 5.57 -8.03 -18.94
N SER A 112 5.68 -7.14 -19.94
CA SER A 112 6.91 -6.39 -20.24
C SER A 112 7.37 -5.49 -19.09
N THR A 113 6.46 -5.08 -18.20
CA THR A 113 6.76 -4.21 -17.06
C THR A 113 7.06 -4.98 -15.77
N ARG A 114 6.90 -6.32 -15.76
CA ARG A 114 7.12 -7.15 -14.56
C ARG A 114 8.55 -6.99 -14.03
N GLY A 115 8.69 -6.85 -12.72
CA GLY A 115 10.00 -6.72 -12.06
C GLY A 115 10.68 -5.36 -12.21
N HIS A 116 10.14 -4.43 -13.01
CA HIS A 116 10.76 -3.13 -13.26
C HIS A 116 10.24 -2.01 -12.32
N MET A 117 9.25 -2.31 -11.49
CA MET A 117 8.60 -1.32 -10.63
C MET A 117 9.53 -0.68 -9.58
N PRO A 118 10.47 -1.40 -8.94
CA PRO A 118 11.44 -0.77 -8.03
C PRO A 118 12.29 0.30 -8.75
N LEU A 119 12.79 -0.03 -9.95
CA LEU A 119 13.58 0.90 -10.77
C LEU A 119 12.78 2.14 -11.19
N LEU A 120 11.52 1.93 -11.60
CA LEU A 120 10.63 3.03 -11.98
C LEU A 120 10.31 3.94 -10.79
N TYR A 121 10.07 3.35 -9.61
CA TYR A 121 9.86 4.09 -8.37
C TYR A 121 11.10 4.94 -8.03
N ASP A 122 12.29 4.34 -8.04
CA ASP A 122 13.54 5.03 -7.74
C ASP A 122 13.83 6.19 -8.70
N TYR A 123 13.61 5.97 -10.00
CA TYR A 123 13.75 7.02 -11.00
C TYR A 123 12.84 8.21 -10.70
N ARG A 124 11.58 7.95 -10.35
CA ARG A 124 10.60 9.01 -10.05
C ARG A 124 10.89 9.73 -8.75
N ARG A 125 11.30 9.00 -7.72
CA ARG A 125 11.73 9.59 -6.44
C ARG A 125 12.87 10.59 -6.66
N ARG A 126 13.93 10.17 -7.36
CA ARG A 126 15.08 11.05 -7.70
C ARG A 126 14.68 12.21 -8.61
N ALA A 127 13.74 12.01 -9.52
CA ALA A 127 13.21 13.08 -10.36
C ALA A 127 12.45 14.12 -9.51
N ALA A 128 11.67 13.68 -8.51
CA ALA A 128 10.95 14.56 -7.59
C ALA A 128 11.90 15.37 -6.71
N GLU A 129 12.94 14.75 -6.16
CA GLU A 129 14.01 15.42 -5.40
C GLU A 129 14.68 16.55 -6.21
N ARG A 130 14.70 16.43 -7.53
CA ARG A 130 15.28 17.41 -8.46
C ARG A 130 14.25 18.37 -9.06
N ASN A 131 13.01 18.37 -8.58
CA ASN A 131 11.90 19.15 -9.14
C ASN A 131 11.72 18.97 -10.67
N SER A 132 12.00 17.78 -11.18
CA SER A 132 11.90 17.49 -12.61
C SER A 132 10.45 17.28 -13.04
N VAL A 133 10.08 17.72 -14.25
CA VAL A 133 8.76 17.47 -14.86
C VAL A 133 8.43 15.99 -14.97
N HIS A 134 9.45 15.12 -15.04
CA HIS A 134 9.29 13.66 -15.12
C HIS A 134 8.96 13.00 -13.78
N ALA A 135 8.99 13.75 -12.67
CA ALA A 135 8.56 13.28 -11.36
C ALA A 135 7.05 13.01 -11.31
N PHE A 136 6.28 13.78 -12.08
CA PHE A 136 4.83 13.85 -11.96
C PHE A 136 4.17 12.86 -12.91
N GLY A 137 4.14 11.59 -12.49
CA GLY A 137 3.31 10.57 -13.11
C GLY A 137 2.84 9.60 -12.03
N ARG A 138 1.53 9.41 -11.88
CA ARG A 138 0.99 8.36 -11.00
C ARG A 138 1.23 6.98 -11.60
N ALA A 139 0.99 5.92 -10.85
CA ALA A 139 1.01 4.54 -11.34
C ALA A 139 -0.04 4.28 -12.46
N ALA A 140 -0.95 5.23 -12.74
CA ALA A 140 -2.02 5.11 -13.73
C ALA A 140 -1.53 4.79 -15.17
N HIS A 141 -0.35 5.28 -15.56
CA HIS A 141 0.28 4.96 -16.85
C HIS A 141 0.78 3.50 -16.97
N ILE A 142 0.79 2.74 -15.86
CA ILE A 142 1.15 1.32 -15.84
C ILE A 142 -0.10 0.53 -16.22
N PRO A 143 -0.13 -0.15 -17.39
CA PRO A 143 -1.33 -0.81 -17.89
C PRO A 143 -1.66 -2.08 -17.12
N CYS A 144 -0.64 -2.81 -16.65
CA CYS A 144 -0.83 -4.01 -15.86
C CYS A 144 -1.18 -3.63 -14.41
N ILE A 145 -2.38 -4.00 -13.94
CA ILE A 145 -2.83 -3.72 -12.58
C ILE A 145 -1.93 -4.36 -11.50
N GLN A 146 -1.33 -5.52 -11.78
CA GLN A 146 -0.39 -6.16 -10.86
C GLN A 146 0.93 -5.40 -10.77
N CYS A 147 1.45 -4.93 -11.91
CA CYS A 147 2.62 -4.05 -11.90
C CYS A 147 2.31 -2.69 -11.26
N ARG A 148 1.07 -2.21 -11.40
CA ARG A 148 0.62 -1.00 -10.68
C ARG A 148 0.64 -1.22 -9.17
N ALA A 149 0.13 -2.37 -8.72
CA ALA A 149 0.20 -2.77 -7.32
C ALA A 149 1.66 -2.90 -6.85
N ASP A 150 2.55 -3.52 -7.63
CA ASP A 150 3.99 -3.58 -7.34
C ASP A 150 4.60 -2.18 -7.17
N TYR A 151 4.24 -1.23 -8.04
CA TYR A 151 4.71 0.17 -7.93
C TYR A 151 4.16 0.86 -6.67
N ASP A 152 2.87 0.70 -6.38
CA ASP A 152 2.26 1.30 -5.19
C ASP A 152 2.78 0.66 -3.89
N LEU A 153 3.12 -0.63 -3.91
CA LEU A 153 3.79 -1.33 -2.81
C LEU A 153 5.16 -0.69 -2.52
N GLN A 154 5.94 -0.43 -3.57
CA GLN A 154 7.23 0.27 -3.45
C GLN A 154 7.03 1.68 -2.87
N ALA A 155 6.02 2.41 -3.34
CA ALA A 155 5.70 3.71 -2.77
C ALA A 155 5.25 3.61 -1.30
N PHE A 156 4.49 2.58 -0.95
CA PHE A 156 3.96 2.37 0.40
C PHE A 156 5.05 2.05 1.42
N VAL A 157 5.99 1.16 1.13
CA VAL A 157 7.04 0.82 2.10
C VAL A 157 8.10 1.91 2.28
N ASN A 158 8.18 2.83 1.31
CA ASN A 158 9.08 3.98 1.34
C ASN A 158 8.35 5.27 1.76
N LEU A 159 7.19 5.16 2.42
CA LEU A 159 6.61 6.33 3.09
C LEU A 159 7.55 6.79 4.22
N PRO A 160 7.76 8.10 4.40
CA PRO A 160 8.62 8.64 5.45
C PRO A 160 8.16 8.34 6.88
#